data_AF-A0A2R6CBK7-F1
#
_entry.id   AF-A0A2R6CBK7-F1
#
_cell.length_a   1.000
_cell.length_b   1.000
_cell.length_c   1.000
_cell.angle_alpha   90.00
_cell.angle_beta   90.00
_cell.angle_gamma   90.00
#
_symmetry.space_group_name_H-M   'P 1'
#
loop_
_entity.id
_entity.type
_entity.pdbx_description
1 polymer ?
#
loop_
_entity_poly.entity_id
_entity_poly.type
_entity_poly.pdbx_seq_one_letter_code
_entity_poly.pdbx_strand_id
1 'polypeptide(L)'
;EYLVNLVKAQRKLIHLERGFRPSVYETAKLIANAAYSGLRSYAPFLAEFIIAGVDTEPRLYSTDVSGAISPESFVSNGSGSPIAYGVLESSYSDTLSLDEAQEVAKKAVQAAMQRDPGSGDGVEVVVIPVGGVQ
;
A
#
# COMPACT_ATOMS: atom_id res chain seq x y z
N GLU A 1 6.34 -3.44 -11.66
CA GLU A 1 5.28 -3.96 -12.56
C GLU A 1 5.11 -5.48 -12.52
N TYR A 2 6.16 -6.29 -12.76
CA TYR A 2 6.08 -7.76 -12.79
C TYR A 2 5.36 -8.39 -11.58
N LEU A 3 5.79 -8.07 -10.35
CA LEU A 3 5.20 -8.62 -9.13
C LEU A 3 3.70 -8.31 -9.00
N VAL A 4 3.29 -7.10 -9.38
CA VAL A 4 1.89 -6.68 -9.35
C VAL A 4 1.07 -7.54 -10.32
N ASN A 5 1.58 -7.78 -11.53
CA ASN A 5 0.89 -8.61 -12.53
C ASN A 5 0.83 -10.08 -12.10
N LEU A 6 1.90 -10.62 -11.52
CA LEU A 6 1.93 -11.97 -10.96
C LEU A 6 0.87 -12.14 -9.86
N VAL A 7 0.82 -11.21 -8.91
CA VAL A 7 -0.14 -11.25 -7.81
C VAL A 7 -1.57 -11.08 -8.32
N LYS A 8 -1.81 -10.20 -9.30
CA LYS A 8 -3.13 -10.09 -9.96
C LYS A 8 -3.57 -11.41 -10.58
N ALA A 9 -2.67 -12.12 -11.26
CA ALA A 9 -2.96 -13.43 -11.84
C ALA A 9 -3.24 -14.49 -10.77
N GLN A 10 -2.42 -14.56 -9.72
CA GLN A 10 -2.63 -15.47 -8.59
C GLN A 10 -3.97 -15.21 -7.88
N ARG A 11 -4.31 -13.95 -7.61
CA ARG A 11 -5.61 -13.59 -7.02
C ARG A 11 -6.77 -14.05 -7.89
N LYS A 12 -6.67 -13.87 -9.21
CA LYS A 12 -7.69 -14.31 -10.17
C LYS A 12 -7.84 -15.83 -10.15
N LEU A 13 -6.74 -16.57 -10.12
CA LEU A 13 -6.75 -18.03 -10.03
C LEU A 13 -7.43 -18.50 -8.74
N ILE A 14 -7.01 -17.97 -7.58
CA ILE A 14 -7.60 -18.33 -6.28
C ILE A 14 -9.10 -18.03 -6.25
N HIS A 15 -9.52 -16.91 -6.85
CA HIS A 15 -10.94 -16.59 -6.97
C HIS A 15 -11.73 -17.62 -7.78
N LEU A 16 -11.17 -18.07 -8.90
CA LEU A 16 -11.80 -19.09 -9.75
C LEU A 16 -11.85 -20.47 -9.06
N GLU A 17 -10.81 -20.83 -8.30
CA GLU A 17 -10.74 -22.11 -7.59
C GLU A 17 -11.67 -22.17 -6.37
N ARG A 18 -11.74 -21.08 -5.59
CA ARG A 18 -12.48 -21.04 -4.33
C ARG A 18 -13.90 -20.49 -4.46
N GLY A 19 -14.20 -19.78 -5.55
CA GLY A 19 -15.49 -19.11 -5.77
C GLY A 19 -15.66 -17.76 -5.05
N PHE A 20 -14.68 -17.32 -4.25
CA PHE A 20 -14.69 -16.02 -3.56
C PHE A 20 -13.33 -15.33 -3.68
N ARG A 21 -13.31 -14.00 -3.57
CA ARG A 21 -12.08 -13.22 -3.75
C ARG A 21 -11.13 -13.40 -2.56
N PRO A 22 -9.81 -13.48 -2.77
CA PRO A 22 -8.85 -13.47 -1.66
C PRO A 22 -8.95 -12.17 -0.86
N SER A 23 -8.79 -12.29 0.45
CA SER A 23 -8.78 -11.14 1.36
C SER A 23 -7.60 -10.19 1.09
N VAL A 24 -7.64 -8.99 1.67
CA VAL A 24 -6.51 -8.05 1.61
C VAL A 24 -5.26 -8.67 2.23
N TYR A 25 -5.42 -9.36 3.37
CA TYR A 25 -4.30 -10.05 4.03
C TYR A 25 -3.73 -11.21 3.21
N GLU A 26 -4.58 -12.01 2.57
CA GLU A 26 -4.12 -13.06 1.64
C GLU A 26 -3.36 -12.46 0.46
N THR A 27 -3.81 -11.31 -0.04
CA THR A 27 -3.13 -10.57 -1.10
C THR A 27 -1.75 -10.08 -0.65
N ALA A 28 -1.65 -9.53 0.56
CA ALA A 28 -0.37 -9.13 1.15
C ALA A 28 0.59 -10.32 1.27
N LYS A 29 0.09 -11.50 1.69
CA LYS A 29 0.89 -12.74 1.74
C LYS A 29 1.40 -13.20 0.39
N LEU A 30 0.62 -13.05 -0.68
CA LEU A 30 1.08 -13.40 -2.03
C LEU A 30 2.25 -12.51 -2.46
N ILE A 31 2.16 -11.21 -2.20
CA ILE A 31 3.24 -10.24 -2.48
C ILE A 31 4.49 -10.60 -1.65
N ALA A 32 4.33 -10.79 -0.34
CA ALA A 32 5.40 -11.14 0.58
C ALA A 32 6.15 -12.41 0.16
N ASN A 33 5.41 -13.48 -0.16
CA ASN A 33 6.00 -14.73 -0.58
C ASN A 33 6.77 -14.59 -1.91
N ALA A 34 6.25 -13.79 -2.85
CA ALA A 34 6.93 -13.52 -4.11
C ALA A 34 8.21 -12.69 -3.91
N ALA A 35 8.16 -11.65 -3.08
CA ALA A 35 9.32 -10.84 -2.70
C ALA A 35 10.41 -11.68 -2.02
N TYR A 36 10.02 -12.45 -0.99
CA TYR A 36 10.91 -13.34 -0.25
C TYR A 36 11.54 -14.42 -1.15
N SER A 37 10.77 -14.97 -2.09
CA SER A 37 11.29 -15.93 -3.06
C SER A 37 12.39 -15.32 -3.93
N GLY A 38 12.20 -14.09 -4.42
CA GLY A 38 13.21 -13.37 -5.19
C GLY A 38 14.48 -13.11 -4.39
N LEU A 39 14.32 -12.69 -3.12
CA LEU A 39 15.45 -12.49 -2.20
C LEU A 39 16.25 -13.80 -2.00
N ARG A 40 15.54 -14.91 -1.76
CA ARG A 40 16.16 -16.23 -1.57
C ARG A 40 16.86 -16.75 -2.82
N SER A 41 16.37 -16.41 -4.01
CA SER A 41 16.99 -16.80 -5.28
C SER A 41 18.13 -15.88 -5.73
N TYR A 42 18.65 -15.02 -4.84
CA TYR A 42 19.68 -14.02 -5.16
C TYR A 42 19.29 -13.05 -6.30
N ALA A 43 17.99 -12.85 -6.49
CA ALA A 43 17.42 -11.93 -7.47
C ALA A 43 16.30 -11.10 -6.80
N PRO A 44 16.64 -10.27 -5.79
CA PRO A 44 15.63 -9.58 -5.00
C PRO A 44 14.84 -8.59 -5.85
N PHE A 45 13.53 -8.54 -5.61
CA PHE A 45 12.72 -7.44 -6.07
C PHE A 45 12.96 -6.26 -5.13
N LEU A 46 13.77 -5.29 -5.57
CA LEU A 46 14.08 -4.07 -4.82
C LEU A 46 12.87 -3.13 -4.82
N ALA A 47 11.79 -3.55 -4.16
CA ALA A 47 10.52 -2.85 -4.12
C ALA A 47 9.88 -3.00 -2.74
N GLU A 48 9.34 -1.89 -2.25
CA GLU A 48 8.45 -1.84 -1.10
C GLU A 48 7.01 -1.75 -1.62
N PHE A 49 6.06 -2.33 -0.90
CA PHE A 49 4.66 -2.34 -1.31
C PHE A 49 3.77 -1.76 -0.21
N ILE A 50 2.76 -1.02 -0.65
CA ILE A 50 1.61 -0.64 0.16
C ILE A 50 0.43 -1.45 -0.37
N ILE A 51 -0.23 -2.19 0.52
CA ILE A 51 -1.39 -3.01 0.20
C ILE A 51 -2.56 -2.47 1.00
N ALA A 52 -3.51 -1.86 0.29
CA ALA A 52 -4.73 -1.34 0.88
C ALA A 52 -5.96 -2.02 0.26
N GLY A 53 -7.02 -2.17 1.06
CA GLY A 53 -8.31 -2.62 0.58
C GLY A 53 -9.32 -2.73 1.70
N VAL A 54 -10.54 -3.14 1.34
CA VAL A 54 -11.61 -3.38 2.31
C VAL A 54 -12.06 -4.83 2.20
N ASP A 55 -11.95 -5.56 3.32
CA ASP A 55 -12.59 -6.86 3.49
C ASP A 55 -13.95 -6.66 4.20
N THR A 56 -14.06 -7.00 5.49
CA THR A 56 -15.15 -6.55 6.37
C THR A 56 -14.93 -5.14 6.92
N GLU A 57 -13.65 -4.75 7.03
CA GLU A 57 -13.18 -3.45 7.50
C GLU A 57 -11.98 -3.01 6.63
N PRO A 58 -11.65 -1.71 6.60
CA PRO A 58 -10.46 -1.22 5.92
C PRO A 58 -9.20 -1.88 6.48
N ARG A 59 -8.30 -2.30 5.58
CA ARG A 59 -7.02 -2.93 5.91
C ARG A 59 -5.92 -2.23 5.13
N LEU A 60 -4.82 -1.95 5.83
CA LEU A 60 -3.61 -1.38 5.26
C LEU A 60 -2.41 -2.17 5.76
N TYR A 61 -1.55 -2.57 4.83
CA TYR A 61 -0.30 -3.27 5.10
C TYR A 61 0.85 -2.62 4.35
N SER A 62 2.01 -2.60 4.99
CA SER A 62 3.29 -2.23 4.39
C SER A 62 4.15 -3.48 4.22
N THR A 63 5.03 -3.47 3.22
CA THR A 63 6.10 -4.46 3.13
C THR A 63 7.45 -3.84 2.86
N ASP A 64 8.47 -4.38 3.50
CA ASP A 64 9.86 -4.11 3.15
C ASP A 64 10.33 -4.98 1.97
N VAL A 65 11.57 -4.75 1.52
CA VAL A 65 12.20 -5.51 0.42
C VAL A 65 12.39 -7.01 0.71
N SER A 66 12.32 -7.42 1.98
CA SER A 66 12.39 -8.83 2.37
C SER A 66 11.06 -9.56 2.19
N GLY A 67 9.97 -8.80 2.02
CA GLY A 67 8.61 -9.31 2.03
C GLY A 67 8.02 -9.43 3.44
N ALA A 68 8.64 -8.83 4.46
CA ALA A 68 8.01 -8.75 5.78
C ALA A 68 6.75 -7.90 5.68
N ILE A 69 5.66 -8.32 6.33
CA ILE A 69 4.37 -7.61 6.30
C ILE A 69 4.14 -6.98 7.67
N SER A 70 3.78 -5.70 7.69
CA SER A 70 3.32 -4.99 8.89
C SER A 70 1.93 -4.38 8.64
N PRO A 71 0.97 -4.53 9.56
CA PRO A 71 -0.29 -3.78 9.53
C PRO A 71 -0.06 -2.33 9.95
N GLU A 72 -0.70 -1.38 9.27
CA GLU A 72 -0.49 0.05 9.51
C GLU A 72 -1.82 0.81 9.62
N SER A 73 -1.84 1.88 10.41
CA SER A 73 -2.94 2.86 10.40
C SER A 73 -2.77 3.90 9.27
N PHE A 74 -1.52 4.24 8.97
CA PHE A 74 -1.08 5.04 7.82
C PHE A 74 0.36 4.65 7.46
N VAL A 75 0.75 4.81 6.19
CA VAL A 75 2.10 4.46 5.74
C VAL A 75 2.55 5.35 4.58
N SER A 76 3.84 5.65 4.55
CA SER A 76 4.54 6.26 3.41
C SER A 76 5.80 5.46 3.09
N ASN A 77 6.03 5.21 1.79
CA ASN A 77 7.22 4.55 1.26
C ASN A 77 7.96 5.47 0.25
N GLY A 78 9.26 5.23 0.06
CA GLY A 78 10.12 6.06 -0.82
C GLY A 78 10.85 7.20 -0.10
N SER A 79 11.63 7.98 -0.85
CA SER A 79 12.58 8.98 -0.32
C SER A 79 11.93 10.13 0.46
N GLY A 80 10.72 10.54 0.06
CA GLY A 80 9.96 11.61 0.72
C GLY A 80 9.29 11.20 2.03
N SER A 81 9.34 9.92 2.40
CA SER A 81 8.59 9.39 3.55
C SER A 81 8.89 10.08 4.87
N PRO A 82 10.14 10.41 5.24
CA PRO A 82 10.39 11.12 6.50
C PRO A 82 9.64 12.45 6.62
N ILE A 83 9.44 13.16 5.50
CA ILE A 83 8.67 14.42 5.46
C ILE A 83 7.17 14.13 5.52
N ALA A 84 6.70 13.15 4.74
CA ALA A 84 5.30 12.74 4.74
C ALA A 84 4.85 12.26 6.13
N TYR A 85 5.68 11.47 6.82
CA TYR A 85 5.41 11.01 8.17
C TYR A 85 5.24 12.16 9.16
N GLY A 86 6.03 13.23 9.08
CA GLY A 86 5.84 14.40 9.94
C GLY A 86 4.45 15.05 9.80
N VAL A 87 3.87 15.02 8.61
CA VAL A 87 2.49 15.50 8.37
C VAL A 87 1.46 14.48 8.83
N LEU A 88 1.66 13.20 8.49
CA LEU A 88 0.74 12.12 8.87
C LEU A 88 0.63 11.98 10.38
N GLU A 89 1.75 11.92 11.10
CA GLU A 89 1.79 11.77 12.56
C GLU A 89 1.13 12.95 13.30
N SER A 90 1.20 14.16 12.73
CA SER A 90 0.59 15.35 13.34
C SER A 90 -0.88 15.53 13.03
N SER A 91 -1.40 14.90 11.97
CA SER A 91 -2.74 15.19 11.42
C SER A 91 -3.68 13.97 11.38
N TYR A 92 -3.16 12.75 11.46
CA TYR A 92 -3.95 11.53 11.40
C TYR A 92 -4.72 11.27 12.71
N SER A 93 -5.94 10.76 12.57
CA SER A 93 -6.77 10.21 13.66
C SER A 93 -7.69 9.14 13.09
N ASP A 94 -8.01 8.11 13.88
CA ASP A 94 -8.98 7.07 13.51
C ASP A 94 -10.42 7.61 13.32
N THR A 95 -10.67 8.86 13.74
CA THR A 95 -11.98 9.52 13.66
C THR A 95 -12.15 10.41 12.43
N LEU A 96 -11.16 10.48 11.54
CA LEU A 96 -11.23 11.32 10.34
C LEU A 96 -12.35 10.83 9.41
N SER A 97 -13.09 11.78 8.84
CA SER A 97 -13.96 11.51 7.69
C SER A 97 -13.12 11.20 6.45
N LEU A 98 -13.76 10.64 5.42
CA LEU A 98 -13.09 10.28 4.18
C LEU A 98 -12.49 11.49 3.45
N ASP A 99 -13.17 12.64 3.49
CA ASP A 99 -12.68 13.89 2.87
C ASP A 99 -11.50 14.47 3.65
N GLU A 100 -11.54 14.42 4.99
CA GLU A 100 -10.43 14.85 5.83
C GLU A 100 -9.19 13.96 5.62
N ALA A 101 -9.39 12.64 5.55
CA ALA A 101 -8.31 11.69 5.30
C ALA A 101 -7.64 11.92 3.93
N GLN A 102 -8.42 12.22 2.89
CA GLN A 102 -7.89 12.59 1.56
C GLN A 102 -7.04 13.87 1.62
N GLU A 103 -7.53 14.90 2.33
CA GLU A 103 -6.78 16.14 2.49
C GLU A 103 -5.49 15.95 3.30
N VAL A 104 -5.50 15.10 4.34
CA VAL A 104 -4.29 14.73 5.09
C VAL A 104 -3.28 14.01 4.20
N ALA A 105 -3.71 13.00 3.43
CA ALA A 105 -2.84 12.26 2.52
C ALA A 105 -2.23 13.19 1.45
N LYS A 106 -3.04 14.06 0.84
CA LYS A 106 -2.59 15.04 -0.15
C LYS A 106 -1.56 16.01 0.43
N LYS A 107 -1.80 16.54 1.65
CA LYS A 107 -0.84 17.42 2.33
C LYS A 107 0.48 16.73 2.61
N ALA A 108 0.45 15.45 3.03
CA ALA A 108 1.66 14.68 3.30
C ALA A 108 2.52 14.51 2.03
N VAL A 109 1.89 14.13 0.92
CA VAL A 109 2.59 13.98 -0.38
C VAL A 109 3.10 15.32 -0.89
N GLN A 110 2.28 16.39 -0.82
CA GLN A 110 2.70 17.73 -1.23
C GLN A 110 3.89 18.26 -0.41
N ALA A 111 3.92 18.02 0.90
CA ALA A 111 5.04 18.40 1.76
C ALA A 111 6.32 17.67 1.34
N ALA A 112 6.23 16.37 1.03
CA ALA A 112 7.33 15.59 0.51
C ALA A 112 7.82 16.14 -0.84
N MET A 113 6.93 16.36 -1.81
CA MET A 113 7.27 16.91 -3.14
C MET A 113 8.02 18.25 -3.08
N GLN A 114 7.67 19.12 -2.13
CA GLN A 114 8.31 20.42 -1.99
C GLN A 114 9.77 20.35 -1.49
N ARG A 115 10.15 19.24 -0.86
CA ARG A 115 11.41 19.14 -0.09
C ARG A 115 12.28 17.94 -0.46
N ASP A 116 11.71 16.91 -1.10
CA ASP A 116 12.40 15.73 -1.59
C ASP A 116 12.32 15.67 -3.13
N PRO A 117 13.46 15.80 -3.85
CA PRO A 117 13.48 15.79 -5.31
C PRO A 117 13.08 14.43 -5.91
N GLY A 118 13.12 13.35 -5.12
CA GLY A 118 12.70 12.01 -5.57
C GLY A 118 11.18 11.79 -5.56
N SER A 119 10.40 12.70 -4.97
CA SER A 119 8.96 12.55 -4.74
C SER A 119 8.07 12.94 -5.93
N GLY A 120 8.65 13.49 -7.00
CA GLY A 120 7.89 13.86 -8.22
C GLY A 120 7.10 15.18 -8.10
N ASP A 121 6.19 15.40 -9.05
CA ASP A 121 5.52 16.70 -9.30
C ASP A 121 3.98 16.64 -9.35
N GLY A 122 3.37 15.49 -9.01
CA GLY A 122 1.91 15.33 -9.00
C GLY A 122 1.39 14.41 -7.88
N VAL A 123 0.09 14.53 -7.59
CA VAL A 123 -0.62 13.68 -6.63
C VAL A 123 -1.85 13.10 -7.29
N GLU A 124 -1.94 11.76 -7.30
CA GLU A 124 -3.15 11.02 -7.64
C GLU A 124 -3.71 10.41 -6.35
N VAL A 125 -5.01 10.59 -6.12
CA VAL A 125 -5.70 10.08 -4.95
C VAL A 125 -6.72 9.05 -5.41
N VAL A 126 -6.64 7.85 -4.84
CA VAL A 126 -7.59 6.75 -5.08
C VAL A 126 -8.25 6.40 -3.77
N VAL A 127 -9.57 6.22 -3.80
CA VAL A 127 -10.36 5.99 -2.60
C VAL A 127 -11.06 4.63 -2.65
N ILE A 128 -10.89 3.82 -1.61
CA ILE A 128 -11.52 2.49 -1.49
C ILE A 128 -12.58 2.55 -0.39
N PRO A 129 -13.81 3.03 -0.67
CA PRO A 129 -14.87 3.04 0.32
C PRO A 129 -15.30 1.63 0.74
N VAL A 130 -15.90 1.52 1.92
CA VAL A 130 -16.61 0.32 2.34
C VAL A 130 -17.79 0.11 1.38
N GLY A 131 -17.66 -0.84 0.44
CA GLY A 131 -18.66 -1.10 -0.61
C GLY A 131 -18.11 -1.11 -2.05
N GLY A 132 -16.85 -0.72 -2.29
CA GLY A 132 -16.25 -0.75 -3.64
C GLY A 132 -15.06 0.20 -3.80
N VAL A 133 -14.58 0.42 -5.03
CA VAL A 133 -13.56 1.45 -5.34
C VAL A 133 -14.29 2.61 -6.04
N GLN A 134 -13.99 3.86 -5.67
CA GLN A 134 -14.40 5.07 -6.41
C GLN A 134 -13.19 5.78 -7.00
#